data_AF-A0A2J7REM5-F1
#
_entry.id   AF-A0A2J7REM5-F1
#
_cell.length_a   1.000
_cell.length_b   1.000
_cell.length_c   1.000
_cell.angle_alpha   90.00
_cell.angle_beta   90.00
_cell.angle_gamma   90.00
#
_symmetry.space_group_name_H-M   'P 1'
#
loop_
_entity.id
_entity.type
_entity.pdbx_description
1 polymer ?
#
loop_
_entity_poly.entity_id
_entity_poly.type
_entity_poly.pdbx_seq_one_letter_code
_entity_poly.pdbx_strand_id
1 'polypeptide(L)'
;MAAGTTLQKAIDLVTKATEEDKNKNYEEALRLYEHGVEYFLHAIKYEAQGERSKESIRTKCLQYLDRAEKLKEHLKKSKSKKPVKAGEGNSKSDEKKSDSDSDSDDPEKKKLQAKLEGAIVVEKPCVKWSDVAGLEGAKEALKEAVILPIKFPHLFTGKRIPWKGILLFGPPGTGKSYLAKAVATEANNSTFFSVSSSDLVSKWLGESEKLVKNLFELARQHKPSIIFIDEVDSLCSSRSDNESESARRIKTEFLVQMQGVGSDNDGILVLGATNIPWVLDAAIRRRFEKRIYIPLPEEHGRLTMFRLHLENTAHTLTEEDLRKLAKNTEGYSGADISIVVRDALMQPVRKVQTATHFRRVRGPSRTDPNIIVDDLVTPCSPGCPGAIEMTWMDVEGDKLFEPPVTMSDMMRSLATSKPTVNDEDMAKLEKFKEDFGQEG
;
A
#
# COMPACT_ATOMS: atom_id res chain seq x y z
N MET A 1 38.67 -36.30 4.13
CA MET A 1 37.24 -36.60 4.39
C MET A 1 36.41 -35.58 3.63
N ALA A 2 35.58 -36.04 2.70
CA ALA A 2 34.90 -35.19 1.73
C ALA A 2 33.78 -34.35 2.40
N ALA A 3 33.84 -33.03 2.28
CA ALA A 3 32.72 -32.15 2.60
C ALA A 3 31.70 -32.24 1.45
N GLY A 4 30.57 -32.92 1.68
CA GLY A 4 29.49 -33.05 0.68
C GLY A 4 28.85 -31.71 0.33
N THR A 5 28.38 -31.58 -0.91
CA THR A 5 27.66 -30.42 -1.45
C THR A 5 26.40 -30.10 -0.64
N THR A 6 25.96 -28.84 -0.61
CA THR A 6 24.76 -28.41 0.13
C THR A 6 23.52 -29.16 -0.35
N LEU A 7 23.45 -29.44 -1.66
CA LEU A 7 22.41 -30.28 -2.25
C LEU A 7 22.38 -31.71 -1.68
N GLN A 8 23.52 -32.34 -1.43
CA GLN A 8 23.56 -33.69 -0.87
C GLN A 8 23.02 -33.72 0.56
N LYS A 9 23.37 -32.71 1.38
CA LYS A 9 22.81 -32.56 2.73
C LYS A 9 21.29 -32.39 2.72
N ALA A 10 20.75 -31.66 1.74
CA ALA A 10 19.31 -31.49 1.57
C ALA A 10 18.61 -32.82 1.24
N ILE A 11 19.22 -33.65 0.37
CA ILE A 11 18.71 -34.97 0.02
C ILE A 11 18.74 -35.92 1.23
N ASP A 12 19.83 -35.91 2.00
CA ASP A 12 19.97 -36.77 3.18
C ASP A 12 18.93 -36.41 4.27
N LEU A 13 18.68 -35.11 4.47
CA LEU A 13 17.68 -34.63 5.43
C LEU A 13 16.25 -35.01 5.03
N VAL A 14 15.90 -34.88 3.75
CA VAL A 14 14.57 -35.24 3.29
C VAL A 14 14.37 -36.76 3.23
N THR A 15 15.42 -37.53 2.96
CA THR A 15 15.34 -39.00 3.05
C THR A 15 15.03 -39.43 4.48
N LYS A 16 15.72 -38.85 5.47
CA LYS A 16 15.39 -39.05 6.90
C LYS A 16 13.97 -38.58 7.25
N ALA A 17 13.53 -37.44 6.72
CA ALA A 17 12.16 -36.95 6.92
C ALA A 17 11.11 -37.96 6.41
N THR A 18 11.34 -38.60 5.26
CA THR A 18 10.43 -39.62 4.72
C THR A 18 10.43 -40.92 5.52
N GLU A 19 11.54 -41.27 6.15
CA GLU A 19 11.63 -42.43 7.06
C GLU A 19 10.86 -42.17 8.35
N GLU A 20 11.03 -40.99 8.95
CA GLU A 20 10.28 -40.59 10.15
C GLU A 20 8.78 -40.44 9.89
N ASP A 21 8.39 -39.97 8.70
CA ASP A 21 6.99 -39.91 8.27
C ASP A 21 6.37 -41.32 8.13
N LYS A 22 7.13 -42.29 7.59
CA LYS A 22 6.72 -43.71 7.55
C LYS A 22 6.61 -44.32 8.95
N ASN A 23 7.52 -43.93 9.85
CA ASN A 23 7.52 -44.35 11.25
C ASN A 23 6.46 -43.66 12.11
N LYS A 24 5.64 -42.76 11.52
CA LYS A 24 4.58 -41.97 12.17
C LYS A 24 5.08 -40.98 13.23
N ASN A 25 6.37 -40.64 13.19
CA ASN A 25 6.97 -39.60 14.03
C ASN A 25 6.77 -38.22 13.37
N TYR A 26 5.52 -37.76 13.34
CA TYR A 26 5.12 -36.60 12.55
C TYR A 26 5.75 -35.27 13.01
N GLU A 27 6.09 -35.12 14.30
CA GLU A 27 6.74 -33.90 14.81
C GLU A 27 8.19 -33.77 14.32
N GLU A 28 8.97 -34.85 14.38
CA GLU A 28 10.36 -34.85 13.89
C GLU A 28 10.41 -34.85 12.35
N ALA A 29 9.49 -35.56 11.68
CA ALA A 29 9.35 -35.52 10.23
C ALA A 29 9.10 -34.09 9.73
N LEU A 30 8.20 -33.34 10.38
CA LEU A 30 7.91 -31.94 10.03
C LEU A 30 9.16 -31.06 10.16
N ARG A 31 9.90 -31.18 11.26
CA ARG A 31 11.14 -30.43 11.49
C ARG A 31 12.21 -30.73 10.43
N LEU A 32 12.36 -32.00 10.06
CA LEU A 32 13.32 -32.44 9.04
C LEU A 32 12.91 -31.98 7.64
N TYR A 33 11.61 -31.95 7.33
CA TYR A 33 11.11 -31.37 6.07
C TYR A 33 11.37 -29.86 5.98
N GLU A 34 11.13 -29.10 7.06
CA GLU A 34 11.40 -27.65 7.10
C GLU A 34 12.89 -27.36 6.87
N HIS A 35 13.78 -28.03 7.62
CA HIS A 35 15.23 -27.88 7.42
C HIS A 35 15.68 -28.32 6.03
N GLY A 36 15.15 -29.44 5.51
CA GLY A 36 15.49 -29.94 4.18
C GLY A 36 15.17 -28.91 3.08
N VAL A 37 14.03 -28.24 3.19
CA VAL A 37 13.60 -27.19 2.24
C VAL A 37 14.52 -25.96 2.30
N GLU A 38 14.94 -25.53 3.49
CA GLU A 38 15.91 -24.43 3.63
C GLU A 38 17.23 -24.72 2.91
N TYR A 39 17.75 -25.95 3.05
CA TYR A 39 18.97 -26.37 2.34
C TYR A 39 18.77 -26.47 0.83
N PHE A 40 17.59 -26.90 0.36
CA PHE A 40 17.29 -26.89 -1.08
C PHE A 40 17.19 -25.47 -1.65
N LEU A 41 16.60 -24.52 -0.92
CA LEU A 41 16.55 -23.11 -1.32
C LEU A 41 17.96 -22.49 -1.36
N HIS A 42 18.81 -22.84 -0.41
CA HIS A 42 20.22 -22.44 -0.41
C HIS A 42 20.97 -23.03 -1.62
N ALA A 43 20.73 -24.30 -1.95
CA ALA A 43 21.32 -24.94 -3.13
C ALA A 43 20.87 -24.30 -4.46
N ILE A 44 19.59 -23.90 -4.58
CA ILE A 44 19.09 -23.16 -5.76
C ILE A 44 19.79 -21.81 -5.93
N LYS A 45 20.07 -21.11 -4.81
CA LYS A 45 20.64 -19.76 -4.81
C LYS A 45 22.14 -19.75 -5.11
N TYR A 46 22.89 -20.74 -4.62
CA TYR A 46 24.36 -20.71 -4.65
C TYR A 46 25.04 -21.86 -5.43
N GLU A 47 24.39 -23.01 -5.61
CA GLU A 47 25.05 -24.19 -6.22
C GLU A 47 24.49 -24.59 -7.59
N ALA A 48 23.23 -24.28 -7.90
CA ALA A 48 22.60 -24.71 -9.15
C ALA A 48 23.01 -23.83 -10.36
N GLN A 49 23.71 -24.43 -11.32
CA GLN A 49 24.01 -23.85 -12.63
C GLN A 49 23.05 -24.44 -13.68
N GLY A 50 22.26 -23.59 -14.35
CA GLY A 50 21.27 -23.97 -15.38
C GLY A 50 19.81 -23.94 -14.94
N GLU A 51 18.90 -23.52 -15.85
CA GLU A 51 17.48 -23.28 -15.52
C GLU A 51 16.70 -24.60 -15.30
N ARG A 52 16.98 -25.65 -16.10
CA ARG A 52 16.30 -26.96 -15.97
C ARG A 52 16.58 -27.67 -14.63
N SER A 53 17.80 -27.54 -14.10
CA SER A 53 18.17 -28.17 -12.83
C SER A 53 17.53 -27.44 -11.65
N LYS A 54 17.48 -26.10 -11.69
CA LYS A 54 16.74 -25.28 -10.71
C LYS A 54 15.26 -25.61 -10.70
N GLU A 55 14.65 -25.79 -11.87
CA GLU A 55 13.22 -26.11 -11.98
C GLU A 55 12.88 -27.51 -11.45
N SER A 56 13.73 -28.51 -11.71
CA SER A 56 13.60 -29.85 -11.14
C SER A 56 13.72 -29.85 -9.61
N ILE A 57 14.65 -29.07 -9.06
CA ILE A 57 14.81 -28.91 -7.60
C ILE A 57 13.61 -28.16 -7.00
N ARG A 58 13.12 -27.09 -7.65
CA ARG A 58 11.93 -26.33 -7.21
C ARG A 58 10.69 -27.20 -7.15
N THR A 59 10.46 -28.02 -8.17
CA THR A 59 9.32 -28.94 -8.24
C THR A 59 9.34 -29.91 -7.05
N LYS A 60 10.52 -30.46 -6.71
CA LYS A 60 10.67 -31.33 -5.53
C LYS A 60 10.49 -30.59 -4.21
N CYS A 61 10.99 -29.35 -4.09
CA CYS A 61 10.78 -28.52 -2.90
C CYS A 61 9.29 -28.28 -2.62
N LEU A 62 8.51 -27.98 -3.66
CA LEU A 62 7.07 -27.77 -3.54
C LEU A 62 6.34 -29.03 -3.06
N GLN A 63 6.75 -30.21 -3.52
CA GLN A 63 6.19 -31.49 -3.05
C GLN A 63 6.47 -31.73 -1.56
N TYR A 64 7.68 -31.42 -1.09
CA TYR A 64 8.03 -31.58 0.32
C TYR A 64 7.36 -30.54 1.23
N LEU A 65 7.19 -29.30 0.75
CA LEU A 65 6.43 -28.26 1.45
C LEU A 65 4.95 -28.64 1.60
N ASP A 66 4.30 -29.10 0.53
CA ASP A 66 2.90 -29.56 0.59
C ASP A 66 2.71 -30.74 1.57
N ARG A 67 3.69 -31.65 1.64
CA ARG A 67 3.68 -32.73 2.62
C ARG A 67 3.84 -32.20 4.05
N ALA A 68 4.74 -31.24 4.29
CA ALA A 68 4.96 -30.62 5.59
C ALA A 68 3.71 -29.88 6.09
N GLU A 69 2.99 -29.17 5.21
CA GLU A 69 1.73 -28.52 5.53
C GLU A 69 0.65 -29.52 5.95
N LYS A 70 0.50 -30.63 5.21
CA LYS A 70 -0.42 -31.72 5.58
C LYS A 70 -0.10 -32.34 6.94
N LEU A 71 1.19 -32.52 7.27
CA LEU A 71 1.63 -33.01 8.57
C LEU A 71 1.33 -32.01 9.69
N LYS A 72 1.51 -30.71 9.42
CA LYS A 72 1.19 -29.62 10.36
C LYS A 72 -0.29 -29.58 10.69
N GLU A 73 -1.16 -29.74 9.70
CA GLU A 73 -2.60 -29.83 9.91
C GLU A 73 -3.00 -31.08 10.70
N HIS A 74 -2.37 -32.22 10.41
CA HIS A 74 -2.62 -33.47 11.14
C HIS A 74 -2.21 -33.36 12.62
N LEU A 75 -1.09 -32.71 12.92
CA LEU A 75 -0.67 -32.41 14.31
C LEU A 75 -1.61 -31.42 15.01
N LYS A 76 -2.13 -30.41 14.29
CA LYS A 76 -3.10 -29.45 14.83
C LYS A 76 -4.44 -30.11 15.15
N LYS A 77 -4.90 -31.06 14.32
CA LYS A 77 -6.12 -31.87 14.55
C LYS A 77 -5.93 -32.94 15.63
N SER A 78 -4.71 -33.45 15.81
CA SER A 78 -4.38 -34.39 16.90
C SER A 78 -4.38 -33.70 18.28
N LYS A 79 -3.87 -32.47 18.37
CA LYS A 79 -3.87 -31.68 19.61
C LYS A 79 -5.26 -31.23 20.07
N SER A 80 -6.28 -31.24 19.20
CA SER A 80 -7.67 -30.89 19.56
C SER A 80 -8.51 -32.06 20.08
N LYS A 81 -7.99 -33.30 20.14
CA LYS A 81 -8.68 -34.47 20.73
C LYS A 81 -7.96 -35.02 21.97
N LYS A 82 -8.20 -34.42 23.14
CA LYS A 82 -8.16 -35.07 24.47
C LYS A 82 -9.31 -34.52 25.35
N PRO A 83 -9.85 -35.32 26.29
CA PRO A 83 -11.30 -35.43 26.50
C PRO A 83 -11.88 -34.50 27.58
N VAL A 84 -13.11 -34.06 27.36
CA VAL A 84 -13.98 -33.39 28.32
C VAL A 84 -14.56 -34.41 29.30
N LYS A 85 -14.51 -34.05 30.60
CA LYS A 85 -15.03 -34.78 31.75
C LYS A 85 -16.57 -34.77 31.74
N ALA A 86 -17.14 -35.91 32.10
CA ALA A 86 -18.58 -36.17 32.14
C ALA A 86 -19.36 -35.23 33.07
N GLY A 87 -20.59 -34.91 32.66
CA GLY A 87 -21.61 -34.24 33.46
C GLY A 87 -22.95 -34.31 32.72
N GLU A 88 -23.80 -35.23 33.18
CA GLU A 88 -25.14 -35.53 32.67
C GLU A 88 -26.14 -34.38 32.89
N GLY A 89 -27.18 -34.31 32.05
CA GLY A 89 -28.32 -33.42 32.23
C GLY A 89 -29.30 -33.50 31.07
N ASN A 90 -30.26 -34.42 31.20
CA ASN A 90 -31.30 -34.79 30.23
C ASN A 90 -32.50 -33.81 30.24
N SER A 91 -33.02 -33.42 29.07
CA SER A 91 -34.47 -33.18 28.87
C SER A 91 -34.82 -33.02 27.38
N LYS A 92 -35.75 -33.88 26.92
CA LYS A 92 -36.42 -33.87 25.62
C LYS A 92 -37.45 -32.75 25.48
N SER A 93 -37.62 -32.20 24.27
CA SER A 93 -38.93 -31.86 23.70
C SER A 93 -38.84 -31.66 22.18
N ASP A 94 -39.81 -32.24 21.48
CA ASP A 94 -39.99 -32.36 20.02
C ASP A 94 -40.40 -31.06 19.28
N GLU A 95 -40.21 -31.11 17.95
CA GLU A 95 -40.92 -30.39 16.86
C GLU A 95 -40.71 -28.87 16.63
N LYS A 96 -40.03 -28.48 15.54
CA LYS A 96 -40.59 -28.14 14.21
C LYS A 96 -39.58 -27.41 13.29
N LYS A 97 -39.69 -27.71 11.99
CA LYS A 97 -38.93 -27.21 10.83
C LYS A 97 -38.69 -25.69 10.79
N SER A 98 -37.44 -25.31 10.46
CA SER A 98 -37.15 -24.23 9.49
C SER A 98 -35.76 -24.49 8.88
N ASP A 99 -35.73 -24.74 7.56
CA ASP A 99 -34.49 -24.83 6.77
C ASP A 99 -33.73 -23.51 6.88
N SER A 100 -32.52 -23.59 7.41
CA SER A 100 -31.53 -22.51 7.46
C SER A 100 -30.21 -23.16 7.13
N ASP A 101 -29.85 -23.15 5.84
CA ASP A 101 -28.55 -23.55 5.32
C ASP A 101 -27.44 -22.84 6.10
N SER A 102 -26.86 -23.55 7.06
CA SER A 102 -25.64 -23.16 7.75
C SER A 102 -24.44 -23.56 6.90
N ASP A 103 -24.19 -22.82 5.82
CA ASP A 103 -23.00 -22.95 4.99
C ASP A 103 -21.81 -22.20 5.62
N SER A 104 -21.53 -22.53 6.88
CA SER A 104 -20.45 -21.96 7.66
C SER A 104 -19.40 -23.02 7.96
N ASP A 105 -18.66 -23.46 6.94
CA ASP A 105 -17.28 -23.96 7.05
C ASP A 105 -16.76 -24.50 5.71
N ASP A 106 -16.84 -23.71 4.63
CA ASP A 106 -16.12 -24.04 3.40
C ASP A 106 -14.62 -23.76 3.56
N PRO A 107 -13.73 -24.77 3.57
CA PRO A 107 -12.28 -24.56 3.64
C PRO A 107 -11.75 -23.75 2.46
N GLU A 108 -12.43 -23.75 1.30
CA GLU A 108 -12.06 -22.88 0.19
C GLU A 108 -12.32 -21.40 0.51
N LYS A 109 -13.45 -21.08 1.16
CA LYS A 109 -13.77 -19.71 1.59
C LYS A 109 -12.77 -19.18 2.60
N LYS A 110 -12.31 -20.01 3.55
CA LYS A 110 -11.25 -19.62 4.51
C LYS A 110 -9.88 -19.43 3.83
N LYS A 111 -9.52 -20.28 2.87
CA LYS A 111 -8.26 -20.13 2.11
C LYS A 111 -8.29 -18.89 1.21
N LEU A 112 -9.45 -18.58 0.62
CA LEU A 112 -9.66 -17.36 -0.15
C LEU A 112 -9.68 -16.12 0.75
N GLN A 113 -10.30 -16.17 1.94
CA GLN A 113 -10.24 -15.11 2.95
C GLN A 113 -8.79 -14.83 3.38
N ALA A 114 -7.97 -15.86 3.61
CA ALA A 114 -6.55 -15.67 3.90
C ALA A 114 -5.77 -15.05 2.72
N LYS A 115 -6.11 -15.39 1.46
CA LYS A 115 -5.56 -14.71 0.27
C LYS A 115 -6.04 -13.25 0.18
N LEU A 116 -7.28 -12.97 0.58
CA LEU A 116 -7.86 -11.64 0.62
C LEU A 116 -7.23 -10.76 1.70
N GLU A 117 -6.90 -11.31 2.87
CA GLU A 117 -6.14 -10.61 3.90
C GLU A 117 -4.73 -10.22 3.41
N GLY A 118 -4.15 -10.98 2.47
CA GLY A 118 -2.87 -10.64 1.84
C GLY A 118 -2.96 -9.62 0.71
N ALA A 119 -4.08 -9.59 -0.03
CA ALA A 119 -4.27 -8.72 -1.20
C ALA A 119 -5.03 -7.43 -0.89
N ILE A 120 -5.86 -7.42 0.15
CA ILE A 120 -6.65 -6.26 0.58
C ILE A 120 -6.03 -5.73 1.86
N VAL A 121 -5.51 -4.51 1.78
CA VAL A 121 -5.04 -3.80 2.97
C VAL A 121 -6.27 -3.26 3.68
N VAL A 122 -6.67 -3.94 4.76
CA VAL A 122 -7.65 -3.43 5.72
C VAL A 122 -6.88 -2.54 6.69
N GLU A 123 -6.92 -1.23 6.46
CA GLU A 123 -6.24 -0.26 7.31
C GLU A 123 -7.22 0.72 7.94
N LYS A 124 -6.84 1.25 9.11
CA LYS A 124 -7.41 2.49 9.64
C LYS A 124 -6.36 3.58 9.40
N PRO A 125 -6.40 4.28 8.26
CA PRO A 125 -5.45 5.35 8.01
C PRO A 125 -5.57 6.42 9.11
N CYS A 126 -4.47 7.12 9.37
CA CYS A 126 -4.39 8.22 10.33
C CYS A 126 -4.00 9.51 9.60
N VAL A 127 -4.63 9.77 8.46
CA VAL A 127 -4.38 10.96 7.64
C VAL A 127 -5.54 11.93 7.83
N LYS A 128 -5.27 13.15 8.28
CA LYS A 128 -6.32 14.16 8.52
C LYS A 128 -6.49 15.06 7.31
N TRP A 129 -7.60 15.80 7.26
CA TRP A 129 -7.79 16.86 6.24
C TRP A 129 -6.71 17.95 6.27
N SER A 130 -6.12 18.20 7.44
CA SER A 130 -5.00 19.14 7.63
C SER A 130 -3.73 18.71 6.91
N ASP A 131 -3.54 17.41 6.73
CA ASP A 131 -2.32 16.84 6.17
C ASP A 131 -2.36 16.84 4.64
N VAL A 132 -3.55 17.07 4.06
CA VAL A 132 -3.77 17.22 2.63
C VAL A 132 -3.72 18.71 2.28
N ALA A 133 -2.64 19.14 1.63
CA ALA A 133 -2.47 20.53 1.21
C ALA A 133 -3.34 20.88 -0.01
N GLY A 134 -4.08 22.00 0.08
CA GLY A 134 -4.92 22.52 -1.01
C GLY A 134 -6.15 21.65 -1.32
N LEU A 135 -6.61 21.69 -2.58
CA LEU A 135 -7.74 20.90 -3.08
C LEU A 135 -9.07 21.15 -2.36
N GLU A 136 -9.34 22.40 -1.92
CA GLU A 136 -10.52 22.71 -1.10
C GLU A 136 -11.84 22.32 -1.77
N GLY A 137 -12.02 22.56 -3.07
CA GLY A 137 -13.20 22.11 -3.80
C GLY A 137 -13.38 20.59 -3.80
N ALA A 138 -12.29 19.83 -3.97
CA ALA A 138 -12.36 18.36 -3.92
C ALA A 138 -12.63 17.85 -2.50
N LYS A 139 -12.05 18.50 -1.47
CA LYS A 139 -12.34 18.18 -0.06
C LYS A 139 -13.80 18.47 0.27
N GLU A 140 -14.36 19.58 -0.20
CA GLU A 140 -15.75 19.95 0.02
C GLU A 140 -16.70 18.96 -0.65
N ALA A 141 -16.45 18.62 -1.93
CA ALA A 141 -17.23 17.61 -2.64
C ALA A 141 -17.18 16.23 -1.95
N LEU A 142 -16.02 15.83 -1.40
CA LEU A 142 -15.90 14.58 -0.63
C LEU A 142 -16.57 14.65 0.75
N LYS A 143 -16.49 15.79 1.43
CA LYS A 143 -17.22 16.01 2.69
C LYS A 143 -18.73 15.92 2.47
N GLU A 144 -19.24 16.52 1.39
CA GLU A 144 -20.64 16.42 1.01
C GLU A 144 -21.03 14.99 0.64
N ALA A 145 -20.23 14.31 -0.19
CA ALA A 145 -20.59 12.99 -0.70
C ALA A 145 -20.43 11.86 0.33
N VAL A 146 -19.48 11.97 1.26
CA VAL A 146 -19.13 10.87 2.19
C VAL A 146 -19.44 11.20 3.64
N ILE A 147 -19.03 12.38 4.12
CA ILE A 147 -19.14 12.72 5.54
C ILE A 147 -20.56 13.16 5.91
N LEU A 148 -21.21 13.94 5.03
CA LEU A 148 -22.55 14.47 5.28
C LEU A 148 -23.63 13.37 5.45
N PRO A 149 -23.66 12.30 4.63
CA PRO A 149 -24.60 11.18 4.83
C PRO A 149 -24.39 10.44 6.15
N ILE A 150 -23.14 10.25 6.56
CA ILE A 150 -22.79 9.57 7.81
C ILE A 150 -23.18 10.43 9.02
N LYS A 151 -22.91 11.73 8.95
CA LYS A 151 -23.16 12.65 10.06
C LYS A 151 -24.65 13.00 10.23
N PHE A 152 -25.38 13.16 9.12
CA PHE A 152 -26.77 13.58 9.12
C PHE A 152 -27.64 12.67 8.24
N PRO A 153 -27.83 11.39 8.63
CA PRO A 153 -28.58 10.42 7.82
C PRO A 153 -30.04 10.86 7.55
N HIS A 154 -30.64 11.65 8.44
CA HIS A 154 -32.00 12.18 8.28
C HIS A 154 -32.17 13.12 7.06
N LEU A 155 -31.09 13.75 6.58
CA LEU A 155 -31.12 14.57 5.36
C LEU A 155 -31.22 13.71 4.09
N PHE A 156 -30.78 12.46 4.18
CA PHE A 156 -30.68 11.50 3.07
C PHE A 156 -31.82 10.48 3.12
N THR A 157 -33.05 11.00 3.08
CA THR A 157 -34.28 10.19 3.07
C THR A 157 -35.04 10.37 1.76
N GLY A 158 -35.89 9.40 1.40
CA GLY A 158 -36.68 9.43 0.17
C GLY A 158 -35.79 9.36 -1.09
N LYS A 159 -35.85 10.38 -1.94
CA LYS A 159 -35.07 10.44 -3.18
C LYS A 159 -33.63 10.95 -3.00
N ARG A 160 -33.29 11.47 -1.82
CA ARG A 160 -31.95 11.96 -1.50
C ARG A 160 -31.07 10.78 -1.05
N ILE A 161 -30.64 10.00 -2.02
CA ILE A 161 -29.80 8.82 -1.78
C ILE A 161 -28.33 9.25 -1.92
N PRO A 162 -27.45 8.92 -0.96
CA PRO A 162 -26.03 9.22 -1.09
C PRO A 162 -25.43 8.48 -2.29
N TRP A 163 -24.43 9.09 -2.92
CA TRP A 163 -23.72 8.49 -4.04
C TRP A 163 -23.02 7.21 -3.61
N LYS A 164 -23.16 6.13 -4.40
CA LYS A 164 -22.55 4.83 -4.07
C LYS A 164 -21.16 4.65 -4.71
N GLY A 165 -20.90 5.39 -5.78
CA GLY A 165 -19.63 5.37 -6.51
C GLY A 165 -19.09 6.76 -6.78
N ILE A 166 -17.87 7.05 -6.31
CA ILE A 166 -17.14 8.29 -6.60
C ILE A 166 -15.84 7.96 -7.32
N LEU A 167 -15.58 8.64 -8.43
CA LEU A 167 -14.32 8.53 -9.17
C LEU A 167 -13.47 9.78 -8.97
N LEU A 168 -12.27 9.60 -8.42
CA LEU A 168 -11.21 10.60 -8.38
C LEU A 168 -10.37 10.48 -9.65
N PHE A 169 -10.29 11.53 -10.44
CA PHE A 169 -9.46 11.54 -11.64
C PHE A 169 -8.61 12.81 -11.72
N GLY A 170 -7.44 12.71 -12.35
CA GLY A 170 -6.52 13.84 -12.48
C GLY A 170 -5.11 13.37 -12.75
N PRO A 171 -4.14 14.28 -12.92
CA PRO A 171 -2.78 13.91 -13.25
C PRO A 171 -2.13 13.06 -12.15
N PRO A 172 -1.10 12.26 -12.48
CA PRO A 172 -0.39 11.46 -11.48
C PRO A 172 0.28 12.37 -10.44
N GLY A 173 0.45 11.84 -9.22
CA GLY A 173 1.17 12.56 -8.16
C GLY A 173 0.41 13.71 -7.49
N THR A 174 -0.89 13.89 -7.74
CA THR A 174 -1.74 14.91 -7.08
C THR A 174 -2.35 14.47 -5.76
N GLY A 175 -2.03 13.27 -5.27
CA GLY A 175 -2.47 12.80 -3.96
C GLY A 175 -3.88 12.18 -3.93
N LYS A 176 -4.40 11.65 -5.04
CA LYS A 176 -5.70 10.92 -5.08
C LYS A 176 -5.81 9.82 -4.02
N SER A 177 -4.80 8.95 -3.91
CA SER A 177 -4.76 7.88 -2.92
C SER A 177 -4.60 8.42 -1.49
N TYR A 178 -3.88 9.54 -1.32
CA TYR A 178 -3.72 10.20 -0.03
C TYR A 178 -5.02 10.87 0.45
N LEU A 179 -5.77 11.49 -0.48
CA LEU A 179 -7.08 12.06 -0.25
C LEU A 179 -8.11 10.99 0.13
N ALA A 180 -8.09 9.82 -0.51
CA ALA A 180 -8.93 8.69 -0.15
C ALA A 180 -8.67 8.19 1.28
N LYS A 181 -7.40 8.11 1.70
CA LYS A 181 -7.02 7.79 3.08
C LYS A 181 -7.50 8.87 4.08
N ALA A 182 -7.46 10.14 3.69
CA ALA A 182 -7.98 11.23 4.52
C ALA A 182 -9.50 11.11 4.74
N VAL A 183 -10.25 10.85 3.66
CA VAL A 183 -11.70 10.58 3.73
C VAL A 183 -12.01 9.43 4.69
N ALA A 184 -11.26 8.34 4.58
CA ALA A 184 -11.48 7.17 5.42
C ALA A 184 -11.22 7.41 6.92
N THR A 185 -10.19 8.19 7.23
CA THR A 185 -9.88 8.59 8.61
C THR A 185 -11.02 9.44 9.20
N GLU A 186 -11.57 10.34 8.40
CA GLU A 186 -12.56 11.35 8.82
C GLU A 186 -14.00 10.81 8.79
N ALA A 187 -14.25 9.74 8.04
CA ALA A 187 -15.53 9.03 7.99
C ALA A 187 -15.74 8.14 9.24
N ASN A 188 -15.65 8.70 10.45
CA ASN A 188 -15.89 8.02 11.73
C ASN A 188 -15.08 6.70 11.92
N ASN A 189 -13.83 6.66 11.45
CA ASN A 189 -13.02 5.43 11.45
C ASN A 189 -13.70 4.23 10.76
N SER A 190 -14.46 4.49 9.68
CA SER A 190 -15.03 3.46 8.81
C SER A 190 -13.93 2.52 8.29
N THR A 191 -14.29 1.27 8.05
CA THR A 191 -13.33 0.27 7.57
C THR A 191 -12.90 0.62 6.15
N PHE A 192 -11.60 0.81 5.93
CA PHE A 192 -11.04 1.14 4.61
C PHE A 192 -10.41 -0.09 3.99
N PHE A 193 -10.97 -0.52 2.87
CA PHE A 193 -10.44 -1.59 2.05
C PHE A 193 -9.68 -0.96 0.88
N SER A 194 -8.35 -0.99 0.92
CA SER A 194 -7.52 -0.53 -0.18
C SER A 194 -7.12 -1.72 -1.04
N VAL A 195 -7.43 -1.67 -2.34
CA VAL A 195 -7.04 -2.70 -3.30
C VAL A 195 -6.49 -2.05 -4.56
N SER A 196 -5.36 -2.56 -5.08
CA SER A 196 -4.92 -2.18 -6.42
C SER A 196 -5.67 -3.03 -7.45
N SER A 197 -6.02 -2.41 -8.57
CA SER A 197 -6.61 -3.11 -9.69
C SER A 197 -5.76 -4.27 -10.21
N SER A 198 -4.43 -4.20 -10.06
CA SER A 198 -3.50 -5.29 -10.39
C SER A 198 -3.61 -6.49 -9.44
N ASP A 199 -3.92 -6.27 -8.16
CA ASP A 199 -4.02 -7.33 -7.15
C ASP A 199 -5.27 -8.20 -7.36
N LEU A 200 -6.29 -7.65 -8.02
CA LEU A 200 -7.53 -8.35 -8.37
C LEU A 200 -7.37 -9.25 -9.60
N VAL A 201 -6.29 -9.12 -10.37
CA VAL A 201 -6.04 -9.93 -11.57
C VAL A 201 -5.11 -11.10 -11.24
N SER A 202 -5.69 -12.28 -11.03
CA SER A 202 -4.94 -13.54 -10.87
C SER A 202 -4.75 -14.29 -12.19
N LYS A 203 -3.69 -15.10 -12.27
CA LYS A 203 -3.42 -16.01 -13.42
C LYS A 203 -4.34 -17.24 -13.45
N TRP A 204 -5.05 -17.51 -12.35
CA TRP A 204 -5.89 -18.70 -12.21
C TRP A 204 -7.33 -18.35 -12.56
N LEU A 205 -7.87 -19.04 -13.57
CA LEU A 205 -9.23 -18.84 -14.06
C LEU A 205 -10.25 -18.98 -12.93
N GLY A 206 -11.10 -17.97 -12.75
CA GLY A 206 -12.17 -17.94 -11.75
C GLY A 206 -11.76 -17.52 -10.33
N GLU A 207 -10.46 -17.50 -9.99
CA GLU A 207 -10.03 -17.01 -8.66
C GLU A 207 -10.29 -15.50 -8.53
N SER A 208 -10.04 -14.72 -9.58
CA SER A 208 -10.22 -13.27 -9.60
C SER A 208 -11.68 -12.83 -9.37
N GLU A 209 -12.65 -13.56 -9.94
CA GLU A 209 -14.08 -13.30 -9.72
C GLU A 209 -14.49 -13.56 -8.26
N LYS A 210 -13.99 -14.67 -7.68
CA LYS A 210 -14.20 -14.99 -6.27
C LYS A 210 -13.59 -13.91 -5.37
N LEU A 211 -12.43 -13.36 -5.71
CA LEU A 211 -11.80 -12.26 -4.95
C LEU A 211 -12.68 -11.01 -4.94
N VAL A 212 -13.22 -10.59 -6.09
CA VAL A 212 -14.13 -9.44 -6.16
C VAL A 212 -15.40 -9.70 -5.34
N LYS A 213 -16.04 -10.87 -5.46
CA LYS A 213 -17.21 -11.24 -4.65
C LYS A 213 -16.92 -11.15 -3.16
N ASN A 214 -15.81 -11.73 -2.73
CA ASN A 214 -15.45 -11.77 -1.33
C ASN A 214 -15.04 -10.40 -0.79
N LEU A 215 -14.40 -9.52 -1.59
CA LEU A 215 -14.12 -8.13 -1.21
C LEU A 215 -15.41 -7.40 -0.83
N PHE A 216 -16.45 -7.49 -1.67
CA PHE A 216 -17.74 -6.88 -1.37
C PHE A 216 -18.47 -7.58 -0.22
N GLU A 217 -18.31 -8.88 -0.03
CA GLU A 217 -18.86 -9.61 1.11
C GLU A 217 -18.21 -9.16 2.43
N LEU A 218 -16.88 -9.01 2.46
CA LEU A 218 -16.15 -8.48 3.62
C LEU A 218 -16.54 -7.03 3.91
N ALA A 219 -16.69 -6.20 2.87
CA ALA A 219 -17.19 -4.83 3.03
C ALA A 219 -18.61 -4.82 3.63
N ARG A 220 -19.49 -5.71 3.17
CA ARG A 220 -20.85 -5.88 3.74
C ARG A 220 -20.84 -6.32 5.21
N GLN A 221 -19.87 -7.11 5.63
CA GLN A 221 -19.70 -7.52 7.03
C GLN A 221 -19.17 -6.40 7.93
N HIS A 222 -18.44 -5.43 7.36
CA HIS A 222 -17.77 -4.34 8.08
C HIS A 222 -18.37 -2.96 7.84
N LYS A 223 -19.70 -2.88 7.60
CA LYS A 223 -20.42 -1.60 7.41
C LYS A 223 -20.34 -0.71 8.67
N PRO A 224 -20.15 0.63 8.52
CA PRO A 224 -19.89 1.37 7.29
C PRO A 224 -18.46 1.11 6.76
N SER A 225 -18.35 0.93 5.45
CA SER A 225 -17.08 0.59 4.79
C SER A 225 -16.85 1.37 3.51
N ILE A 226 -15.58 1.68 3.24
CA ILE A 226 -15.14 2.34 2.01
C ILE A 226 -14.21 1.37 1.27
N ILE A 227 -14.55 1.05 0.02
CA ILE A 227 -13.71 0.29 -0.89
C ILE A 227 -12.98 1.28 -1.78
N PHE A 228 -11.67 1.40 -1.64
CA PHE A 228 -10.81 2.19 -2.50
C PHE A 228 -10.08 1.30 -3.50
N ILE A 229 -10.27 1.61 -4.78
CA ILE A 229 -9.63 0.92 -5.88
C ILE A 229 -8.70 1.91 -6.58
N ASP A 230 -7.39 1.66 -6.49
CA ASP A 230 -6.40 2.45 -7.21
C ASP A 230 -6.25 1.92 -8.65
N GLU A 231 -5.88 2.83 -9.56
CA GLU A 231 -5.65 2.54 -10.98
C GLU A 231 -6.81 1.77 -11.64
N VAL A 232 -8.06 2.22 -11.40
CA VAL A 232 -9.28 1.53 -11.89
C VAL A 232 -9.29 1.31 -13.40
N ASP A 233 -8.54 2.11 -14.15
CA ASP A 233 -8.34 2.00 -15.59
C ASP A 233 -7.72 0.66 -16.02
N SER A 234 -6.88 0.05 -15.20
CA SER A 234 -6.26 -1.24 -15.53
C SER A 234 -7.25 -2.42 -15.51
N LEU A 235 -8.32 -2.34 -14.70
CA LEU A 235 -9.43 -3.31 -14.72
C LEU A 235 -10.56 -2.91 -15.68
N CYS A 236 -10.75 -1.61 -15.90
CA CYS A 236 -11.96 -1.07 -16.50
C CYS A 236 -11.73 -0.42 -17.87
N SER A 237 -10.61 -0.73 -18.54
CA SER A 237 -10.31 -0.22 -19.88
C SER A 237 -11.43 -0.54 -20.88
N SER A 238 -11.57 0.31 -21.88
CA SER A 238 -12.47 0.11 -23.01
C SER A 238 -12.17 -1.23 -23.68
N ARG A 239 -13.24 -1.94 -24.06
CA ARG A 239 -13.13 -3.27 -24.68
C ARG A 239 -12.26 -3.16 -25.92
N SER A 240 -11.08 -3.77 -25.86
CA SER A 240 -10.23 -4.00 -27.02
C SER A 240 -10.43 -5.44 -27.48
N ASP A 241 -10.27 -5.69 -28.78
CA ASP A 241 -10.39 -7.05 -29.33
C ASP A 241 -9.32 -8.02 -28.77
N ASN A 242 -8.23 -7.49 -28.19
CA ASN A 242 -7.17 -8.25 -27.53
C ASN A 242 -7.35 -8.40 -26.00
N GLU A 243 -8.48 -7.99 -25.44
CA GLU A 243 -8.74 -8.12 -24.00
C GLU A 243 -8.93 -9.58 -23.61
N SER A 244 -8.19 -10.04 -22.59
CA SER A 244 -8.33 -11.40 -22.04
C SER A 244 -9.78 -11.65 -21.59
N GLU A 245 -10.30 -12.83 -21.92
CA GLU A 245 -11.63 -13.26 -21.48
C GLU A 245 -11.76 -13.19 -19.95
N SER A 246 -10.66 -13.45 -19.22
CA SER A 246 -10.62 -13.35 -17.76
C SER A 246 -10.87 -11.92 -17.27
N ALA A 247 -10.27 -10.92 -17.92
CA ALA A 247 -10.46 -9.52 -17.56
C ALA A 247 -11.92 -9.08 -17.78
N ARG A 248 -12.54 -9.51 -18.88
CA ARG A 248 -13.96 -9.24 -19.16
C ARG A 248 -14.89 -9.80 -18.10
N ARG A 249 -14.63 -11.01 -17.61
CA ARG A 249 -15.43 -11.63 -16.55
C ARG A 249 -15.27 -10.90 -15.22
N ILE A 250 -14.04 -10.53 -14.84
CA ILE A 250 -13.77 -9.73 -13.63
C ILE A 250 -14.50 -8.39 -13.67
N LYS A 251 -14.43 -7.67 -14.80
CA LYS A 251 -15.14 -6.40 -15.00
C LYS A 251 -16.65 -6.56 -14.90
N THR A 252 -17.19 -7.64 -15.46
CA THR A 252 -18.62 -7.95 -15.38
C THR A 252 -19.04 -8.22 -13.93
N GLU A 253 -18.26 -9.03 -13.22
CA GLU A 253 -18.51 -9.34 -11.80
C GLU A 253 -18.45 -8.07 -10.94
N PHE A 254 -17.44 -7.23 -11.15
CA PHE A 254 -17.30 -5.94 -10.45
C PHE A 254 -18.52 -5.03 -10.67
N LEU A 255 -19.02 -4.93 -11.91
CA LEU A 255 -20.24 -4.17 -12.22
C LEU A 255 -21.49 -4.72 -11.52
N VAL A 256 -21.62 -6.04 -11.45
CA VAL A 256 -22.74 -6.72 -10.76
C VAL A 256 -22.67 -6.42 -9.26
N GLN A 257 -21.49 -6.52 -8.65
CA GLN A 257 -21.29 -6.21 -7.23
C GLN A 257 -21.56 -4.75 -6.90
N MET A 258 -21.11 -3.79 -7.74
CA MET A 258 -21.41 -2.36 -7.54
C MET A 258 -22.92 -2.06 -7.58
N GLN A 259 -23.67 -2.77 -8.43
CA GLN A 259 -25.11 -2.58 -8.54
C GLN A 259 -25.87 -3.17 -7.34
N GLY A 260 -25.27 -4.10 -6.60
CA GLY A 260 -25.92 -4.76 -5.47
C GLY A 260 -27.08 -5.67 -5.90
N VAL A 261 -27.00 -6.27 -7.09
CA VAL A 261 -28.04 -7.20 -7.55
C VAL A 261 -28.09 -8.40 -6.60
N GLY A 262 -29.18 -8.51 -5.83
CA GLY A 262 -29.37 -9.58 -4.84
C GLY A 262 -28.62 -9.37 -3.51
N SER A 263 -28.11 -8.18 -3.21
CA SER A 263 -27.43 -7.88 -1.94
C SER A 263 -27.58 -6.41 -1.54
N ASP A 264 -27.76 -6.16 -0.25
CA ASP A 264 -27.85 -4.79 0.26
C ASP A 264 -26.47 -4.12 0.31
N ASN A 265 -26.26 -3.14 -0.57
CA ASN A 265 -25.06 -2.30 -0.62
C ASN A 265 -25.19 -1.00 0.19
N ASP A 266 -26.24 -0.84 1.00
CA ASP A 266 -26.37 0.35 1.84
C ASP A 266 -25.25 0.40 2.88
N GLY A 267 -24.64 1.58 3.04
CA GLY A 267 -23.47 1.77 3.91
C GLY A 267 -22.12 1.36 3.30
N ILE A 268 -22.08 1.04 2.00
CA ILE A 268 -20.83 0.79 1.25
C ILE A 268 -20.62 1.88 0.22
N LEU A 269 -19.44 2.49 0.26
CA LEU A 269 -19.00 3.48 -0.73
C LEU A 269 -17.84 2.91 -1.54
N VAL A 270 -17.90 3.02 -2.87
CA VAL A 270 -16.79 2.67 -3.76
C VAL A 270 -16.10 3.96 -4.23
N LEU A 271 -14.83 4.11 -3.87
CA LEU A 271 -13.93 5.16 -4.35
C LEU A 271 -12.99 4.56 -5.41
N GLY A 272 -12.99 5.12 -6.62
CA GLY A 272 -12.02 4.77 -7.65
C GLY A 272 -11.01 5.89 -7.86
N ALA A 273 -9.75 5.57 -8.12
CA ALA A 273 -8.75 6.53 -8.59
C ALA A 273 -8.22 6.16 -9.97
N THR A 274 -8.06 7.14 -10.86
CA THR A 274 -7.44 6.95 -12.18
C THR A 274 -6.66 8.17 -12.64
N ASN A 275 -5.61 7.94 -13.44
CA ASN A 275 -4.87 8.99 -14.13
C ASN A 275 -5.32 9.21 -15.58
N ILE A 276 -6.01 8.22 -16.18
CA ILE A 276 -6.35 8.19 -17.61
C ILE A 276 -7.85 7.94 -17.80
N PRO A 277 -8.73 8.83 -17.33
CA PRO A 277 -10.17 8.56 -17.26
C PRO A 277 -10.86 8.32 -18.62
N TRP A 278 -10.25 8.77 -19.72
CA TRP A 278 -10.78 8.55 -21.08
C TRP A 278 -10.75 7.08 -21.52
N VAL A 279 -9.86 6.24 -20.96
CA VAL A 279 -9.84 4.80 -21.29
C VAL A 279 -10.95 4.02 -20.57
N LEU A 280 -11.63 4.63 -19.59
CA LEU A 280 -12.66 3.93 -18.82
C LEU A 280 -13.89 3.62 -19.67
N ASP A 281 -14.33 2.37 -19.59
CA ASP A 281 -15.55 1.89 -20.23
C ASP A 281 -16.80 2.67 -19.77
N ALA A 282 -17.72 2.92 -20.69
CA ALA A 282 -18.93 3.68 -20.43
C ALA A 282 -19.82 3.06 -19.34
N ALA A 283 -19.83 1.72 -19.19
CA ALA A 283 -20.62 1.05 -18.15
C ALA A 283 -20.07 1.35 -16.76
N ILE A 284 -18.75 1.28 -16.58
CA ILE A 284 -18.07 1.60 -15.32
C ILE A 284 -18.20 3.10 -15.02
N ARG A 285 -17.99 3.94 -16.05
CA ARG A 285 -18.15 5.40 -15.93
C ARG A 285 -19.55 5.81 -15.45
N ARG A 286 -20.59 5.06 -15.81
CA ARG A 286 -21.97 5.28 -15.32
C ARG A 286 -22.19 4.82 -13.87
N ARG A 287 -21.40 3.87 -13.36
CA ARG A 287 -21.48 3.40 -11.96
C ARG A 287 -20.73 4.31 -11.00
N PHE A 288 -19.75 5.05 -11.48
CA PHE A 288 -19.19 6.20 -10.79
C PHE A 288 -20.05 7.45 -11.06
N GLU A 289 -21.06 7.63 -10.22
CA GLU A 289 -22.11 8.64 -10.36
C GLU A 289 -21.55 10.05 -10.18
N LYS A 290 -20.70 10.25 -9.16
CA LYS A 290 -19.97 11.50 -8.93
C LYS A 290 -18.52 11.33 -9.40
N ARG A 291 -18.02 12.32 -10.12
CA ARG A 291 -16.64 12.34 -10.66
C ARG A 291 -15.99 13.63 -10.21
N ILE A 292 -14.91 13.51 -9.46
CA ILE A 292 -14.21 14.65 -8.85
C ILE A 292 -12.86 14.78 -9.55
N TYR A 293 -12.65 15.92 -10.17
CA TYR A 293 -11.36 16.27 -10.77
C TYR A 293 -10.39 16.74 -9.68
N ILE A 294 -9.20 16.15 -9.64
CA ILE A 294 -8.12 16.53 -8.75
C ILE A 294 -7.06 17.27 -9.57
N PRO A 295 -7.04 18.62 -9.54
CA PRO A 295 -6.10 19.42 -10.30
C PRO A 295 -4.67 19.32 -9.76
N LEU A 296 -3.73 19.89 -10.51
CA LEU A 296 -2.41 20.23 -9.99
C LEU A 296 -2.54 21.28 -8.86
N PRO A 297 -1.65 21.26 -7.85
CA PRO A 297 -1.72 22.19 -6.73
C PRO A 297 -1.46 23.63 -7.17
N GLU A 298 -2.31 24.55 -6.70
CA GLU A 298 -2.10 26.00 -6.82
C GLU A 298 -0.90 26.47 -5.98
N GLU A 299 -0.46 27.72 -6.19
CA GLU A 299 0.70 28.30 -5.49
C GLU A 299 0.60 28.15 -3.96
N HIS A 300 -0.56 28.44 -3.38
CA HIS A 300 -0.77 28.29 -1.93
C HIS A 300 -0.71 26.82 -1.48
N GLY A 301 -1.22 25.90 -2.29
CA GLY A 301 -1.10 24.46 -2.05
C GLY A 301 0.35 24.00 -2.06
N ARG A 302 1.14 24.45 -3.05
CA ARG A 302 2.57 24.14 -3.15
C ARG A 302 3.39 24.69 -2.00
N LEU A 303 3.10 25.92 -1.54
CA LEU A 303 3.71 26.50 -0.34
C LEU A 303 3.47 25.63 0.89
N THR A 304 2.23 25.17 1.07
CA THR A 304 1.86 24.31 2.20
C THR A 304 2.56 22.95 2.10
N MET A 305 2.69 22.38 0.91
CA MET A 305 3.44 21.13 0.69
C MET A 305 4.92 21.27 1.03
N PHE A 306 5.58 22.37 0.64
CA PHE A 306 6.97 22.63 1.03
C PHE A 306 7.13 22.71 2.54
N ARG A 307 6.22 23.41 3.22
CA ARG A 307 6.21 23.51 4.69
C ARG A 307 6.08 22.13 5.33
N LEU A 308 5.06 21.36 4.95
CA LEU A 308 4.80 20.02 5.49
C LEU A 308 5.99 19.07 5.31
N HIS A 309 6.65 19.11 4.14
CA HIS A 309 7.80 18.24 3.87
C HIS A 309 9.09 18.67 4.59
N LEU A 310 9.17 19.91 5.10
CA LEU A 310 10.32 20.45 5.81
C LEU A 310 10.17 20.48 7.34
N GLU A 311 8.95 20.32 7.88
CA GLU A 311 8.61 20.51 9.31
C GLU A 311 9.55 19.80 10.30
N ASN A 312 10.00 18.59 9.97
CA ASN A 312 10.84 17.78 10.87
C ASN A 312 12.35 17.92 10.61
N THR A 313 12.79 18.84 9.75
CA THR A 313 14.21 18.97 9.39
C THR A 313 14.76 20.37 9.68
N ALA A 314 15.99 20.43 10.20
CA ALA A 314 16.69 21.68 10.38
C ALA A 314 17.01 22.33 9.02
N HIS A 315 16.51 23.53 8.82
CA HIS A 315 16.63 24.28 7.57
C HIS A 315 16.72 25.78 7.88
N THR A 316 17.35 26.54 6.98
CA THR A 316 17.51 28.00 7.13
C THR A 316 16.52 28.80 6.26
N LEU A 317 15.47 28.14 5.75
CA LEU A 317 14.54 28.76 4.82
C LEU A 317 13.55 29.66 5.56
N THR A 318 13.31 30.85 5.03
CA THR A 318 12.28 31.76 5.52
C THR A 318 10.95 31.51 4.83
N GLU A 319 9.85 32.02 5.39
CA GLU A 319 8.52 31.99 4.73
C GLU A 319 8.54 32.65 3.34
N GLU A 320 9.36 33.68 3.14
CA GLU A 320 9.54 34.32 1.83
C GLU A 320 10.25 33.40 0.84
N ASP A 321 11.20 32.58 1.30
CA ASP A 321 11.87 31.60 0.45
C ASP A 321 10.91 30.49 0.03
N LEU A 322 10.05 30.02 0.95
CA LEU A 322 9.00 29.04 0.63
C LEU A 322 8.01 29.58 -0.42
N ARG A 323 7.64 30.86 -0.33
CA ARG A 323 6.84 31.54 -1.38
C ARG A 323 7.55 31.58 -2.72
N LYS A 324 8.84 31.91 -2.74
CA LYS A 324 9.65 31.90 -3.98
C LYS A 324 9.71 30.50 -4.59
N LEU A 325 9.89 29.46 -3.78
CA LEU A 325 9.88 28.07 -4.23
C LEU A 325 8.52 27.70 -4.83
N ALA A 326 7.43 28.00 -4.13
CA ALA A 326 6.07 27.72 -4.62
C ALA A 326 5.75 28.41 -5.96
N LYS A 327 6.25 29.63 -6.15
CA LYS A 327 6.13 30.37 -7.41
C LYS A 327 6.96 29.76 -8.54
N ASN A 328 8.17 29.27 -8.24
CA ASN A 328 9.07 28.67 -9.23
C ASN A 328 8.69 27.23 -9.62
N THR A 329 7.78 26.57 -8.88
CA THR A 329 7.31 25.20 -9.15
C THR A 329 5.92 25.17 -9.78
N GLU A 330 5.60 26.10 -10.67
CA GLU A 330 4.37 26.02 -11.46
C GLU A 330 4.35 24.75 -12.32
N GLY A 331 3.20 24.07 -12.37
CA GLY A 331 3.04 22.79 -13.08
C GLY A 331 3.54 21.55 -12.33
N TYR A 332 4.14 21.69 -11.15
CA TYR A 332 4.63 20.55 -10.37
C TYR A 332 3.47 19.84 -9.66
N SER A 333 3.50 18.49 -9.67
CA SER A 333 2.63 17.67 -8.84
C SER A 333 3.14 17.62 -7.39
N GLY A 334 2.30 17.13 -6.47
CA GLY A 334 2.72 16.92 -5.08
C GLY A 334 3.86 15.89 -4.97
N ALA A 335 3.87 14.88 -5.84
CA ALA A 335 4.96 13.92 -5.95
C ALA A 335 6.28 14.59 -6.40
N ASP A 336 6.22 15.49 -7.39
CA ASP A 336 7.41 16.21 -7.86
C ASP A 336 8.00 17.09 -6.74
N ILE A 337 7.15 17.81 -5.99
CA ILE A 337 7.58 18.62 -4.84
C ILE A 337 8.22 17.74 -3.76
N SER A 338 7.62 16.58 -3.47
CA SER A 338 8.19 15.63 -2.50
C SER A 338 9.57 15.13 -2.93
N ILE A 339 9.79 14.90 -4.23
CA ILE A 339 11.08 14.50 -4.79
C ILE A 339 12.10 15.63 -4.66
N VAL A 340 11.72 16.87 -5.01
CA VAL A 340 12.59 18.05 -4.88
C VAL A 340 13.03 18.25 -3.43
N VAL A 341 12.09 18.21 -2.49
CA VAL A 341 12.43 18.36 -1.07
C VAL A 341 13.33 17.21 -0.63
N ARG A 342 12.99 15.96 -0.97
CA ARG A 342 13.81 14.79 -0.61
C ARG A 342 15.25 14.89 -1.15
N ASP A 343 15.43 15.33 -2.39
CA ASP A 343 16.77 15.48 -2.95
C ASP A 343 17.54 16.66 -2.30
N ALA A 344 16.85 17.75 -1.97
CA ALA A 344 17.44 18.84 -1.20
C ALA A 344 17.85 18.42 0.23
N LEU A 345 17.03 17.59 0.90
CA LEU A 345 17.35 17.01 2.22
C LEU A 345 18.58 16.10 2.16
N MET A 346 18.91 15.53 1.00
CA MET A 346 20.12 14.73 0.81
C MET A 346 21.37 15.56 0.51
N GLN A 347 21.26 16.88 0.26
CA GLN A 347 22.42 17.72 -0.03
C GLN A 347 23.39 17.84 1.16
N PRO A 348 22.96 18.05 2.43
CA PRO A 348 23.85 18.01 3.58
C PRO A 348 24.60 16.68 3.71
N VAL A 349 23.92 15.55 3.47
CA VAL A 349 24.53 14.22 3.50
C VAL A 349 25.65 14.11 2.45
N ARG A 350 25.37 14.54 1.21
CA ARG A 350 26.37 14.58 0.12
C ARG A 350 27.54 15.51 0.44
N LYS A 351 27.31 16.63 1.13
CA LYS A 351 28.35 17.56 1.60
C LYS A 351 29.25 16.90 2.64
N VAL A 352 28.68 16.20 3.62
CA VAL A 352 29.46 15.46 4.63
C VAL A 352 30.28 14.35 3.98
N GLN A 353 29.69 13.60 3.05
CA GLN A 353 30.38 12.49 2.37
C GLN A 353 31.55 12.96 1.50
N THR A 354 31.43 14.11 0.84
CA THR A 354 32.47 14.67 -0.05
C THR A 354 33.41 15.66 0.65
N ALA A 355 33.19 15.93 1.95
CA ALA A 355 34.02 16.85 2.71
C ALA A 355 35.42 16.27 2.96
N THR A 356 36.42 17.13 2.76
CA THR A 356 37.83 16.86 3.08
C THR A 356 38.28 17.55 4.37
N HIS A 357 37.52 18.56 4.81
CA HIS A 357 37.83 19.37 5.98
C HIS A 357 36.59 19.55 6.84
N PHE A 358 36.79 19.53 8.15
CA PHE A 358 35.75 19.74 9.15
C PHE A 358 36.19 20.80 10.15
N ARG A 359 35.23 21.47 10.79
CA ARG A 359 35.49 22.48 11.82
C ARG A 359 34.65 22.21 13.05
N ARG A 360 35.23 22.47 14.23
CA ARG A 360 34.51 22.37 15.51
C ARG A 360 33.50 23.49 15.66
N VAL A 361 32.28 23.14 16.06
CA VAL A 361 31.16 24.05 16.26
C VAL A 361 30.43 23.74 17.55
N ARG A 362 29.82 24.78 18.10
CA ARG A 362 28.97 24.71 19.28
C ARG A 362 27.53 24.44 18.85
N GLY A 363 26.89 23.44 19.45
CA GLY A 363 25.51 23.07 19.14
C GLY A 363 24.87 22.16 20.18
N PRO A 364 23.57 21.85 20.02
CA PRO A 364 22.87 20.94 20.92
C PRO A 364 23.44 19.51 20.80
N SER A 365 23.56 18.81 21.93
CA SER A 365 23.99 17.42 21.95
C SER A 365 22.96 16.52 21.25
N ARG A 366 23.44 15.47 20.58
CA ARG A 366 22.57 14.44 19.98
C ARG A 366 21.80 13.63 21.02
N THR A 367 22.33 13.52 22.23
CA THR A 367 21.75 12.72 23.32
C THR A 367 20.71 13.51 24.11
N ASP A 368 20.94 14.81 24.31
CA ASP A 368 20.00 15.73 24.95
C ASP A 368 20.03 17.09 24.25
N PRO A 369 18.94 17.47 23.53
CA PRO A 369 18.86 18.75 22.82
C PRO A 369 19.00 20.00 23.71
N ASN A 370 18.79 19.87 25.03
CA ASN A 370 18.87 20.99 25.96
C ASN A 370 20.31 21.30 26.41
N ILE A 371 21.26 20.39 26.16
CA ILE A 371 22.66 20.54 26.55
C ILE A 371 23.45 21.03 25.33
N ILE A 372 24.08 22.21 25.46
CA ILE A 372 24.95 22.76 24.42
C ILE A 372 26.37 22.23 24.64
N VAL A 373 26.91 21.57 23.62
CA VAL A 373 28.27 21.03 23.59
C VAL A 373 29.14 21.80 22.58
N ASP A 374 30.44 21.93 22.87
CA ASP A 374 31.39 22.71 22.08
C ASP A 374 32.30 21.84 21.17
N ASP A 375 32.06 20.53 21.13
CA ASP A 375 32.92 19.53 20.49
C ASP A 375 32.35 18.93 19.20
N LEU A 376 31.21 19.43 18.71
CA LEU A 376 30.60 18.95 17.47
C LEU A 376 31.43 19.36 16.26
N VAL A 377 31.34 18.60 15.18
CA VAL A 377 32.12 18.83 13.95
C VAL A 377 31.20 18.92 12.74
N THR A 378 31.36 19.96 11.94
CA THR A 378 30.61 20.20 10.69
C THR A 378 31.58 20.30 9.51
N PRO A 379 31.20 19.87 8.30
CA PRO A 379 32.03 20.05 7.11
C PRO A 379 32.26 21.55 6.82
N CYS A 380 33.47 21.91 6.41
CA CYS A 380 33.85 23.29 6.08
C CYS A 380 34.80 23.34 4.87
N SER A 381 34.98 24.55 4.32
CA SER A 381 35.96 24.76 3.26
C SER A 381 37.41 24.65 3.80
N PRO A 382 38.39 24.22 2.99
CA PRO A 382 39.79 24.09 3.43
C PRO A 382 40.42 25.39 3.95
N GLY A 383 39.98 26.54 3.43
CA GLY A 383 40.48 27.86 3.85
C GLY A 383 39.80 28.45 5.10
N CYS A 384 38.91 27.72 5.77
CA CYS A 384 38.20 28.24 6.94
C CYS A 384 39.09 28.25 8.20
N PRO A 385 39.00 29.27 9.07
CA PRO A 385 39.68 29.27 10.36
C PRO A 385 39.23 28.09 11.22
N GLY A 386 40.20 27.30 11.70
CA GLY A 386 39.92 26.09 12.49
C GLY A 386 39.46 24.88 11.66
N ALA A 387 39.70 24.88 10.35
CA ALA A 387 39.55 23.70 9.50
C ALA A 387 40.58 22.63 9.90
N ILE A 388 40.09 21.42 10.08
CA ILE A 388 40.87 20.22 10.37
C ILE A 388 40.68 19.29 9.18
N GLU A 389 41.78 18.88 8.56
CA GLU A 389 41.76 17.90 7.48
C GLU A 389 41.42 16.53 8.06
N MET A 390 40.22 16.04 7.75
CA MET A 390 39.73 14.73 8.15
C MET A 390 38.55 14.34 7.25
N THR A 391 38.26 13.05 7.18
CA THR A 391 37.12 12.54 6.41
C THR A 391 35.95 12.22 7.35
N TRP A 392 34.76 12.01 6.78
CA TRP A 392 33.59 11.61 7.58
C TRP A 392 33.79 10.27 8.31
N MET A 393 34.73 9.41 7.88
CA MET A 393 35.05 8.15 8.55
C MET A 393 35.75 8.36 9.90
N ASP A 394 36.39 9.51 10.09
CA ASP A 394 37.14 9.86 11.29
C ASP A 394 36.25 10.58 12.34
N VAL A 395 35.02 10.93 11.97
CA VAL A 395 34.07 11.65 12.83
C VAL A 395 33.20 10.67 13.61
N GLU A 396 33.18 10.81 14.93
CA GLU A 396 32.28 10.03 15.81
C GLU A 396 30.82 10.39 15.52
N GLY A 397 29.93 9.38 15.49
CA GLY A 397 28.55 9.56 15.02
C GLY A 397 27.69 10.51 15.88
N ASP A 398 28.00 10.61 17.17
CA ASP A 398 27.36 11.52 18.13
C ASP A 398 27.89 12.96 18.06
N LYS A 399 29.08 13.16 17.46
CA LYS A 399 29.73 14.47 17.31
C LYS A 399 29.51 15.11 15.95
N LEU A 400 28.95 14.40 14.97
CA LEU A 400 28.64 14.98 13.67
C LEU A 400 27.50 16.00 13.80
N PHE A 401 27.76 17.22 13.36
CA PHE A 401 26.74 18.26 13.17
C PHE A 401 26.44 18.39 11.68
N GLU A 402 25.21 18.06 11.29
CA GLU A 402 24.75 18.15 9.91
C GLU A 402 24.52 19.62 9.52
N PRO A 403 25.00 20.05 8.33
CA PRO A 403 24.64 21.36 7.81
C PRO A 403 23.12 21.46 7.63
N PRO A 404 22.48 22.57 8.03
CA PRO A 404 21.06 22.76 7.75
C PRO A 404 20.83 22.91 6.25
N VAL A 405 19.64 22.51 5.78
CA VAL A 405 19.25 22.67 4.38
C VAL A 405 19.06 24.15 4.07
N THR A 406 19.68 24.61 2.98
CA THR A 406 19.64 26.03 2.57
C THR A 406 18.88 26.23 1.26
N MET A 407 18.57 27.48 0.93
CA MET A 407 17.90 27.83 -0.33
C MET A 407 18.72 27.42 -1.57
N SER A 408 20.06 27.43 -1.48
CA SER A 408 20.90 26.96 -2.59
C SER A 408 20.73 25.47 -2.86
N ASP A 409 20.48 24.68 -1.82
CA ASP A 409 20.27 23.24 -1.94
C ASP A 409 18.91 22.95 -2.60
N MET A 410 17.87 23.71 -2.22
CA MET A 410 16.55 23.67 -2.87
C MET A 410 16.61 24.08 -4.34
N MET A 411 17.28 25.20 -4.65
CA MET A 411 17.41 25.68 -6.04
C MET A 411 18.22 24.71 -6.91
N ARG A 412 19.24 24.06 -6.35
CA ARG A 412 19.99 23.00 -7.05
C ARG A 412 19.08 21.83 -7.38
N SER A 413 18.26 21.40 -6.42
CA SER A 413 17.32 20.30 -6.62
C SER A 413 16.26 20.64 -7.68
N LEU A 414 15.72 21.86 -7.63
CA LEU A 414 14.81 22.38 -8.64
C LEU A 414 15.42 22.46 -10.04
N ALA A 415 16.71 22.79 -10.16
CA ALA A 415 17.38 22.82 -11.46
C ALA A 415 17.52 21.42 -12.09
N THR A 416 17.59 20.38 -11.26
CA THR A 416 17.70 18.98 -11.72
C THR A 416 16.36 18.31 -11.93
N SER A 417 15.33 18.72 -11.19
CA SER A 417 13.98 18.16 -11.30
C SER A 417 13.21 18.84 -12.42
N LYS A 418 12.48 18.07 -13.21
CA LYS A 418 11.52 18.58 -14.19
C LYS A 418 10.11 18.15 -13.80
N PRO A 419 9.06 18.91 -14.14
CA PRO A 419 7.69 18.48 -13.89
C PRO A 419 7.41 17.18 -14.67
N THR A 420 6.72 16.25 -14.01
CA THR A 420 6.42 14.94 -14.61
C THR A 420 5.18 14.98 -15.52
N VAL A 421 4.32 15.99 -15.36
CA VAL A 421 3.05 16.11 -16.08
C VAL A 421 3.24 16.95 -17.34
N ASN A 422 2.90 16.38 -18.49
CA ASN A 422 2.98 17.05 -19.79
C ASN A 422 1.68 17.81 -20.12
N ASP A 423 1.80 18.87 -20.91
CA ASP A 423 0.66 19.69 -21.37
C ASP A 423 -0.35 18.87 -22.20
N GLU A 424 0.12 17.87 -22.96
CA GLU A 424 -0.76 16.99 -23.74
C GLU A 424 -1.71 16.17 -22.86
N ASP A 425 -1.22 15.69 -21.71
CA ASP A 425 -2.03 14.91 -20.79
C ASP A 425 -3.00 15.81 -20.02
N MET A 426 -2.59 17.04 -19.72
CA MET A 426 -3.48 18.06 -19.19
C MET A 426 -4.62 18.38 -20.17
N ALA A 427 -4.33 18.57 -21.47
CA ALA A 427 -5.35 18.82 -22.47
C ALA A 427 -6.36 17.67 -22.59
N LYS A 428 -5.91 16.41 -22.49
CA LYS A 428 -6.82 15.24 -22.46
C LYS A 428 -7.68 15.22 -21.20
N LEU A 429 -7.11 15.59 -20.05
CA LEU A 429 -7.84 15.66 -18.77
C LEU A 429 -8.88 16.78 -18.78
N GLU A 430 -8.54 17.94 -19.32
CA GLU A 430 -9.45 19.08 -19.48
C GLU A 430 -10.60 18.71 -20.41
N LYS A 431 -10.30 18.12 -21.56
CA LYS A 431 -11.34 17.62 -22.46
C LYS A 431 -12.26 16.61 -21.77
N PHE A 432 -11.71 15.66 -21.02
CA PHE A 432 -12.52 14.71 -20.26
C PHE A 432 -13.37 15.41 -19.18
N LYS A 433 -12.82 16.44 -18.53
CA LYS A 433 -13.53 17.25 -17.54
C LYS A 433 -14.70 18.01 -18.17
N GLU A 434 -14.52 18.58 -19.36
CA GLU A 434 -15.59 19.28 -20.09
C GLU A 434 -16.67 18.30 -20.57
N ASP A 435 -16.27 17.16 -21.13
CA ASP A 435 -17.20 16.18 -21.70
C ASP A 435 -17.97 15.39 -20.61
N PHE A 436 -17.32 15.09 -19.49
CA PHE A 436 -17.79 14.09 -18.52
C PHE A 436 -17.59 14.48 -17.04
N GLY A 437 -16.89 15.57 -16.75
CA GLY A 437 -16.71 16.06 -15.40
C GLY A 437 -18.05 16.58 -14.86
N GLN A 438 -18.30 16.29 -13.59
CA GLN A 438 -19.26 17.08 -12.84
C GLN A 438 -18.44 18.07 -12.03
N GLU A 439 -18.77 19.35 -12.10
CA GLU A 439 -18.24 20.31 -11.14
C GLU A 439 -18.61 19.79 -9.73
N GLY A 440 -17.57 19.63 -8.91
CA GLY A 440 -17.69 19.51 -7.47
C GLY A 440 -17.93 20.89 -6.93
#